data_AF-A0A6M8FEI1-F1
#
_entry.id   AF-A0A6M8FEI1-F1
#
_cell.length_a   1.000
_cell.length_b   1.000
_cell.length_c   1.000
_cell.angle_alpha   90.00
_cell.angle_beta   90.00
_cell.angle_gamma   90.00
#
_symmetry.space_group_name_H-M   'P 1'
#
loop_
_entity.id
_entity.type
_entity.pdbx_description
1 polymer ?
#
loop_
_entity_poly.entity_id
_entity_poly.type
_entity_poly.pdbx_seq_one_letter_code
_entity_poly.pdbx_strand_id
1 'polypeptide(L)'
;MSTALALAGVTAVLRDRLNDGLVNHNVAGILGSTVTVSVLPPDRVVPADGTESSQLNLFLYQAMPNVSWRNQALPSHDSAGRQRLTNQPLALDLYYLISAYSGGDLHAEILLGYAMQLMHEFPIITREMIRTALTPSPDLGVVLPPALRALAECGLADQFELLRITPQTLSTEESSKLWSATQSSLRPTAAYQVSVVLIEATRPALAPLPVLTRGEVDPLSGRERGVVVSPSLIPALPTLEAILPSGAQPVARLGQSIVLRGHHLNGSDREVRIGNPRYEVSEVLVASGANLGESMELLIPVARADDFPVGVYEANARLIRPGESLARESNRLAFTLAPDITNLPQNVARDGDGDALVTIEFTPELRAGQRATLLVGQREVPPQSFAAPTDTLDFLIEQAEVGEHLVRLRIDGVDSPIVDHATTPPTFLNLRLTIT
;
A
#
# COMPACT_ATOMS: atom_id res chain seq x y z
N MET A 1 0.30 -32.81 15.94
CA MET A 1 1.26 -31.79 15.47
C MET A 1 2.34 -31.63 16.53
N SER A 2 3.57 -31.32 16.11
CA SER A 2 4.71 -31.33 17.02
C SER A 2 4.87 -30.00 17.76
N THR A 3 5.42 -30.06 18.97
CA THR A 3 5.64 -28.89 19.82
C THR A 3 7.06 -28.33 19.62
N ALA A 4 7.42 -27.26 20.34
CA ALA A 4 8.77 -26.70 20.29
C ALA A 4 9.90 -27.70 20.63
N LEU A 5 9.56 -28.80 21.32
CA LEU A 5 10.50 -29.87 21.68
C LEU A 5 10.85 -30.78 20.50
N ALA A 6 10.20 -30.63 19.35
CA ALA A 6 10.40 -31.46 18.17
C ALA A 6 11.85 -31.48 17.69
N LEU A 7 12.59 -30.35 17.76
CA LEU A 7 14.01 -30.32 17.36
C LEU A 7 14.85 -31.30 18.18
N ALA A 8 14.71 -31.24 19.50
CA ALA A 8 15.40 -32.15 20.41
C ALA A 8 14.90 -33.59 20.24
N GLY A 9 13.62 -33.78 19.92
CA GLY A 9 13.06 -35.08 19.56
C GLY A 9 13.74 -35.69 18.32
N VAL A 10 13.92 -34.91 17.25
CA VAL A 10 14.64 -35.35 16.05
C VAL A 10 16.07 -35.73 16.38
N THR A 11 16.79 -34.91 17.15
CA THR A 11 18.16 -35.21 17.56
C THR A 11 18.24 -36.49 18.38
N ALA A 12 17.30 -36.71 19.31
CA ALA A 12 17.23 -37.93 20.12
C ALA A 12 16.96 -39.17 19.26
N VAL A 13 16.04 -39.09 18.30
CA VAL A 13 15.74 -40.19 17.37
C VAL A 13 16.96 -40.54 16.52
N LEU A 14 17.66 -39.55 15.95
CA LEU A 14 18.88 -39.80 15.17
C LEU A 14 19.99 -40.43 16.03
N ARG A 15 20.18 -39.94 17.26
CA ARG A 15 21.16 -40.48 18.21
C ARG A 15 20.85 -41.94 18.54
N ASP A 16 19.60 -42.24 18.84
CA ASP A 16 19.11 -43.59 19.14
C ASP A 16 19.36 -44.53 17.95
N ARG A 17 19.03 -44.11 16.73
CA ARG A 17 19.27 -44.90 15.51
C ARG A 17 20.75 -45.17 15.25
N LEU A 18 21.61 -44.18 15.44
CA LEU A 18 23.07 -44.39 15.31
C LEU A 18 23.57 -45.36 16.39
N ASN A 19 23.09 -45.21 17.63
CA ASN A 19 23.51 -46.08 18.74
C ASN A 19 23.06 -47.54 18.51
N ASP A 20 21.79 -47.75 18.19
CA ASP A 20 21.23 -49.06 17.84
C ASP A 20 21.99 -49.69 16.66
N GLY A 21 22.25 -48.91 15.61
CA GLY A 21 22.97 -49.37 14.44
C GLY A 21 24.40 -49.81 14.73
N LEU A 22 25.12 -49.07 15.58
CA LEU A 22 26.47 -49.42 16.02
C LEU A 22 26.49 -50.69 16.89
N VAL A 23 25.49 -50.85 17.76
CA VAL A 23 25.33 -52.05 18.60
C VAL A 23 25.00 -53.27 17.74
N ASN A 24 24.05 -53.15 16.81
CA ASN A 24 23.61 -54.25 15.94
C ASN A 24 24.72 -54.77 15.02
N HIS A 25 25.62 -53.89 14.57
CA HIS A 25 26.78 -54.27 13.76
C HIS A 25 28.01 -54.69 14.60
N ASN A 26 27.89 -54.76 15.93
CA ASN A 26 28.96 -55.10 16.86
C ASN A 26 30.25 -54.27 16.62
N VAL A 27 30.09 -52.96 16.35
CA VAL A 27 31.22 -52.09 15.99
C VAL A 27 32.22 -51.98 17.14
N ALA A 28 31.74 -52.01 18.39
CA ALA A 28 32.61 -52.05 19.57
C ALA A 28 33.53 -53.28 19.59
N GLY A 29 33.05 -54.45 19.13
CA GLY A 29 33.87 -55.65 18.99
C GLY A 29 34.92 -55.53 17.87
N ILE A 30 34.58 -54.86 16.77
CA ILE A 30 35.51 -54.61 15.65
C ILE A 30 36.63 -53.66 16.07
N LEU A 31 36.29 -52.59 16.81
CA LEU A 31 37.24 -51.56 17.26
C LEU A 31 37.96 -51.92 18.58
N GLY A 32 37.56 -53.01 19.24
CA GLY A 32 38.09 -53.40 20.56
C GLY A 32 37.87 -52.35 21.66
N SER A 33 36.91 -51.43 21.49
CA SER A 33 36.69 -50.28 22.37
C SER A 33 35.21 -49.92 22.45
N THR A 34 34.81 -49.25 23.54
CA THR A 34 33.42 -48.81 23.70
C THR A 34 33.14 -47.63 22.76
N VAL A 35 32.10 -47.76 21.95
CA VAL A 35 31.64 -46.70 21.04
C VAL A 35 30.45 -45.99 21.64
N THR A 36 30.46 -44.66 21.61
CA THR A 36 29.32 -43.85 22.07
C THR A 36 28.87 -42.85 21.01
N VAL A 37 27.61 -42.43 21.10
CA VAL A 37 27.05 -41.35 20.27
C VAL A 37 26.76 -40.13 21.13
N SER A 38 27.44 -39.04 20.87
CA SER A 38 27.26 -37.73 21.52
C SER A 38 26.48 -36.76 20.61
N VAL A 39 25.87 -35.75 21.22
CA VAL A 39 25.08 -34.71 20.54
C VAL A 39 25.52 -33.32 20.99
N LEU A 40 26.84 -33.16 21.13
CA LEU A 40 27.46 -31.97 21.70
C LEU A 40 28.02 -31.06 20.62
N PRO A 41 28.18 -29.76 20.91
CA PRO A 41 29.05 -28.89 20.12
C PRO A 41 30.47 -29.49 19.98
N PRO A 42 31.13 -29.39 18.81
CA PRO A 42 32.43 -30.02 18.55
C PRO A 42 33.53 -29.70 19.58
N ASP A 43 33.54 -28.52 20.17
CA ASP A 43 34.48 -28.07 21.22
C ASP A 43 34.35 -28.84 22.54
N ARG A 44 33.22 -29.50 22.77
CA ARG A 44 32.91 -30.22 24.03
C ARG A 44 32.94 -31.73 23.90
N VAL A 45 33.27 -32.25 22.72
CA VAL A 45 33.28 -33.69 22.44
C VAL A 45 34.51 -34.36 23.05
N VAL A 46 35.69 -33.72 22.91
CA VAL A 46 36.94 -34.19 23.51
C VAL A 46 37.05 -33.60 24.92
N PRO A 47 37.24 -34.42 25.97
CA PRO A 47 37.41 -33.90 27.33
C PRO A 47 38.69 -33.06 27.46
N ALA A 48 38.78 -32.25 28.52
CA ALA A 48 39.91 -31.33 28.74
C ALA A 48 41.27 -32.03 28.93
N ASP A 49 41.28 -33.34 29.20
CA ASP A 49 42.48 -34.17 29.28
C ASP A 49 43.03 -34.58 27.91
N GLY A 50 42.31 -34.28 26.82
CA GLY A 50 42.70 -34.58 25.45
C GLY A 50 42.48 -36.04 25.03
N THR A 51 41.80 -36.86 25.84
CA THR A 51 41.60 -38.27 25.52
C THR A 51 40.51 -38.45 24.46
N GLU A 52 40.88 -38.94 23.28
CA GLU A 52 39.93 -39.24 22.20
C GLU A 52 39.42 -40.68 22.26
N SER A 53 38.28 -40.88 22.93
CA SER A 53 37.54 -42.14 22.85
C SER A 53 36.89 -42.31 21.46
N SER A 54 36.76 -43.55 20.99
CA SER A 54 36.00 -43.87 19.78
C SER A 54 34.52 -43.48 19.95
N GLN A 55 34.09 -42.40 19.30
CA GLN A 55 32.72 -41.90 19.39
C GLN A 55 32.27 -41.19 18.10
N LEU A 56 30.97 -41.23 17.85
CA LEU A 56 30.32 -40.40 16.83
C LEU A 56 29.68 -39.20 17.51
N ASN A 57 29.85 -38.00 16.95
CA ASN A 57 29.15 -36.81 17.40
C ASN A 57 28.14 -36.37 16.33
N LEU A 58 26.91 -36.13 16.74
CA LEU A 58 25.83 -35.62 15.92
C LEU A 58 25.54 -34.17 16.32
N PHE A 59 26.00 -33.22 15.51
CA PHE A 59 25.89 -31.79 15.80
C PHE A 59 24.87 -31.10 14.89
N LEU A 60 23.82 -30.50 15.46
CA LEU A 60 22.88 -29.63 14.75
C LEU A 60 23.53 -28.26 14.54
N TYR A 61 24.04 -27.98 13.34
CA TYR A 61 24.77 -26.73 13.06
C TYR A 61 23.90 -25.64 12.46
N GLN A 62 22.75 -25.99 11.85
CA GLN A 62 21.88 -25.02 11.21
C GLN A 62 20.42 -25.50 11.20
N ALA A 63 19.49 -24.56 11.40
CA ALA A 63 18.05 -24.76 11.21
C ALA A 63 17.54 -23.67 10.26
N MET A 64 16.89 -24.07 9.16
CA MET A 64 16.36 -23.13 8.16
C MET A 64 14.86 -23.36 7.93
N PRO A 65 14.11 -22.33 7.53
CA PRO A 65 12.73 -22.51 7.08
C PRO A 65 12.66 -23.40 5.84
N ASN A 66 11.79 -24.40 5.86
CA ASN A 66 11.58 -25.28 4.72
C ASN A 66 10.93 -24.53 3.55
N VAL A 67 11.53 -24.59 2.36
CA VAL A 67 11.08 -23.82 1.18
C VAL A 67 9.72 -24.22 0.65
N SER A 68 9.33 -25.48 0.81
CA SER A 68 8.06 -26.03 0.31
C SER A 68 6.89 -25.68 1.23
N TRP A 69 7.12 -25.65 2.55
CA TRP A 69 6.06 -25.45 3.55
C TRP A 69 5.96 -24.02 4.09
N ARG A 70 7.01 -23.19 3.96
CA ARG A 70 7.03 -21.83 4.53
C ARG A 70 5.92 -20.89 4.05
N ASN A 71 5.32 -21.15 2.88
CA ASN A 71 4.31 -20.28 2.26
C ASN A 71 2.92 -20.94 2.20
N GLN A 72 2.72 -22.10 2.84
CA GLN A 72 1.46 -22.84 2.73
C GLN A 72 0.27 -22.10 3.36
N ALA A 73 0.50 -21.35 4.45
CA ALA A 73 -0.46 -20.36 4.92
C ALA A 73 0.24 -19.20 5.62
N LEU A 74 -0.47 -18.07 5.75
CA LEU A 74 -0.03 -16.92 6.50
C LEU A 74 -0.64 -16.96 7.91
N PRO A 75 0.09 -16.50 8.95
CA PRO A 75 -0.51 -16.24 10.25
C PRO A 75 -1.57 -15.14 10.11
N SER A 76 -2.84 -15.48 10.27
CA SER A 76 -3.94 -14.52 10.20
C SER A 76 -4.56 -14.27 11.56
N HIS A 77 -5.01 -13.02 11.75
CA HIS A 77 -5.66 -12.56 12.98
C HIS A 77 -7.03 -11.99 12.65
N ASP A 78 -7.87 -11.87 13.67
CA ASP A 78 -9.13 -11.16 13.59
C ASP A 78 -8.92 -9.66 13.28
N SER A 79 -10.01 -8.96 12.95
CA SER A 79 -9.98 -7.53 12.64
C SER A 79 -9.45 -6.67 13.80
N ALA A 80 -9.54 -7.17 15.04
CA ALA A 80 -9.01 -6.52 16.23
C ALA A 80 -7.52 -6.84 16.50
N GLY A 81 -6.90 -7.76 15.74
CA GLY A 81 -5.52 -8.20 15.91
C GLY A 81 -5.25 -8.98 17.20
N ARG A 82 -6.29 -9.41 17.92
CA ARG A 82 -6.18 -10.05 19.25
C ARG A 82 -6.26 -11.56 19.18
N GLN A 83 -7.04 -12.09 18.24
CA GLN A 83 -7.28 -13.54 18.13
C GLN A 83 -6.67 -14.08 16.84
N ARG A 84 -6.11 -15.28 16.93
CA ARG A 84 -5.59 -16.01 15.77
C ARG A 84 -6.72 -16.74 15.06
N LEU A 85 -6.76 -16.61 13.74
CA LEU A 85 -7.69 -17.33 12.86
C LEU A 85 -7.04 -18.58 12.26
N THR A 86 -5.71 -18.65 12.22
CA THR A 86 -4.95 -19.80 11.73
C THR A 86 -3.78 -20.13 12.65
N ASN A 87 -3.41 -21.40 12.70
CA ASN A 87 -2.16 -21.87 13.30
C ASN A 87 -1.27 -22.47 12.21
N GLN A 88 -0.55 -21.60 11.50
CA GLN A 88 0.42 -22.10 10.53
C GLN A 88 1.59 -22.79 11.28
N PRO A 89 1.94 -24.04 10.94
CA PRO A 89 3.12 -24.68 11.49
C PRO A 89 4.40 -23.98 11.02
N LEU A 90 5.35 -23.80 11.94
CA LEU A 90 6.73 -23.45 11.63
C LEU A 90 7.41 -24.68 11.04
N ALA A 91 7.62 -24.65 9.73
CA ALA A 91 8.26 -25.72 8.99
C ALA A 91 9.77 -25.49 8.88
N LEU A 92 10.56 -26.46 9.36
CA LEU A 92 12.01 -26.36 9.43
C LEU A 92 12.70 -27.54 8.73
N ASP A 93 13.82 -27.22 8.11
CA ASP A 93 14.86 -28.15 7.69
C ASP A 93 16.03 -28.04 8.68
N LEU A 94 16.43 -29.19 9.22
CA LEU A 94 17.50 -29.28 10.22
C LEU A 94 18.76 -29.87 9.58
N TYR A 95 19.89 -29.21 9.74
CA TYR A 95 21.16 -29.64 9.15
C TYR A 95 22.10 -30.15 10.23
N TYR A 96 22.46 -31.42 10.12
CA TYR A 96 23.30 -32.14 11.05
C TYR A 96 24.66 -32.45 10.43
N LEU A 97 25.69 -32.40 11.27
CA LEU A 97 27.03 -32.84 10.96
C LEU A 97 27.33 -34.07 11.82
N ILE A 98 27.63 -35.20 11.18
CA ILE A 98 28.11 -36.41 11.84
C ILE A 98 29.63 -36.41 11.73
N SER A 99 30.32 -36.37 12.86
CA SER A 99 31.78 -36.41 12.94
C SER A 99 32.27 -37.58 13.77
N ALA A 100 33.33 -38.25 13.28
CA ALA A 100 33.95 -39.38 13.98
C ALA A 100 35.20 -38.94 14.75
N TYR A 101 35.26 -39.30 16.03
CA TYR A 101 36.41 -39.06 16.91
C TYR A 101 36.98 -40.40 17.35
N SER A 102 38.30 -40.55 17.30
CA SER A 102 38.99 -41.75 17.77
C SER A 102 40.49 -41.51 17.83
N GLY A 103 41.15 -42.03 18.88
CA GLY A 103 42.61 -42.09 18.95
C GLY A 103 43.26 -43.28 18.22
N GLY A 104 42.48 -44.26 17.74
CA GLY A 104 42.98 -45.44 17.02
C GLY A 104 43.07 -45.26 15.50
N ASP A 105 44.03 -45.94 14.87
CA ASP A 105 44.22 -45.92 13.40
C ASP A 105 43.02 -46.55 12.67
N LEU A 106 42.57 -45.93 11.59
CA LEU A 106 41.38 -46.31 10.79
C LEU A 106 40.03 -46.34 11.52
N HIS A 107 39.99 -46.16 12.84
CA HIS A 107 38.76 -46.26 13.63
C HIS A 107 37.76 -45.17 13.24
N ALA A 108 38.23 -43.95 12.94
CA ALA A 108 37.36 -42.84 12.57
C ALA A 108 36.67 -43.09 11.22
N GLU A 109 37.40 -43.63 10.24
CA GLU A 109 36.88 -44.00 8.92
C GLU A 109 35.88 -45.16 9.02
N ILE A 110 36.17 -46.17 9.85
CA ILE A 110 35.24 -47.28 10.11
C ILE A 110 33.93 -46.75 10.73
N LEU A 111 34.03 -45.91 11.76
CA LEU A 111 32.86 -45.31 12.41
C LEU A 111 32.03 -44.46 11.45
N LEU A 112 32.69 -43.61 10.66
CA LEU A 112 32.00 -42.77 9.68
C LEU A 112 31.35 -43.62 8.58
N GLY A 113 32.01 -44.68 8.12
CA GLY A 113 31.47 -45.63 7.14
C GLY A 113 30.17 -46.28 7.61
N TYR A 114 30.16 -46.81 8.84
CA TYR A 114 28.94 -47.36 9.44
C TYR A 114 27.85 -46.30 9.63
N ALA A 115 28.20 -45.09 10.08
CA ALA A 115 27.23 -44.02 10.23
C ALA A 115 26.59 -43.65 8.88
N MET A 116 27.39 -43.53 7.82
CA MET A 116 26.91 -43.21 6.48
C MET A 116 26.02 -44.33 5.91
N GLN A 117 26.39 -45.60 6.14
CA GLN A 117 25.57 -46.75 5.76
C GLN A 117 24.21 -46.71 6.47
N LEU A 118 24.17 -46.50 7.78
CA LEU A 118 22.93 -46.42 8.55
C LEU A 118 22.02 -45.29 8.07
N MET A 119 22.58 -44.11 7.79
CA MET A 119 21.80 -42.98 7.27
C MET A 119 21.28 -43.23 5.84
N HIS A 120 21.96 -44.09 5.07
CA HIS A 120 21.52 -44.48 3.72
C HIS A 120 20.45 -45.58 3.74
N GLU A 121 20.53 -46.52 4.68
CA GLU A 121 19.54 -47.59 4.87
C GLU A 121 18.21 -47.07 5.42
N PHE A 122 18.25 -46.00 6.24
CA PHE A 122 17.08 -45.40 6.86
C PHE A 122 16.84 -43.95 6.42
N PRO A 123 16.58 -43.68 5.13
CA PRO A 123 16.39 -42.32 4.62
C PRO A 123 15.03 -41.73 5.06
N ILE A 124 14.10 -42.56 5.53
CA ILE A 124 12.80 -42.14 6.06
C ILE A 124 12.68 -42.68 7.49
N ILE A 125 12.50 -41.78 8.44
CA ILE A 125 12.27 -42.13 9.84
C ILE A 125 10.76 -42.34 10.02
N THR A 126 10.37 -43.58 10.30
CA THR A 126 8.97 -43.95 10.47
C THR A 126 8.42 -43.50 11.83
N ARG A 127 7.09 -43.43 11.93
CA ARG A 127 6.41 -43.08 13.20
C ARG A 127 6.72 -44.08 14.32
N GLU A 128 6.88 -45.35 13.96
CA GLU A 128 7.27 -46.40 14.91
C GLU A 128 8.69 -46.17 15.44
N MET A 129 9.66 -45.87 14.57
CA MET A 129 11.02 -45.54 14.98
C MET A 129 11.06 -44.34 15.94
N ILE A 130 10.24 -43.31 15.68
CA ILE A 130 10.12 -42.14 16.57
C ILE A 130 9.57 -42.55 17.93
N ARG A 131 8.51 -43.37 17.96
CA ARG A 131 7.91 -43.85 19.21
C ARG A 131 8.89 -44.73 20.01
N THR A 132 9.58 -45.64 19.36
CA THR A 132 10.58 -46.49 20.03
C THR A 132 11.70 -45.66 20.66
N ALA A 133 12.20 -44.65 19.95
CA ALA A 133 13.28 -43.79 20.44
C ALA A 133 12.84 -42.83 21.56
N LEU A 134 11.62 -42.30 21.51
CA LEU A 134 11.13 -41.30 22.47
C LEU A 134 10.37 -41.92 23.66
N THR A 135 9.86 -43.13 23.52
CA THR A 135 9.18 -43.92 24.57
C THR A 135 9.75 -45.34 24.63
N PRO A 136 11.00 -45.51 25.10
CA PRO A 136 11.62 -46.83 25.18
C PRO A 136 10.87 -47.73 26.18
N SER A 137 10.68 -49.00 25.82
CA SER A 137 10.10 -50.03 26.69
C SER A 137 11.20 -50.88 27.32
N PRO A 138 11.12 -51.24 28.63
CA PRO A 138 10.02 -51.00 29.57
C PRO A 138 9.95 -49.53 30.07
N ASP A 139 8.77 -49.11 30.53
CA ASP A 139 8.51 -47.75 31.02
C ASP A 139 9.37 -47.43 32.27
N LEU A 140 10.47 -46.71 32.07
CA LEU A 140 11.40 -46.28 33.12
C LEU A 140 10.88 -45.05 33.92
N GLY A 141 9.55 -44.84 33.95
CA GLY A 141 8.80 -43.62 34.29
C GLY A 141 9.12 -42.87 35.60
N VAL A 142 10.07 -43.34 36.41
CA VAL A 142 10.49 -42.69 37.67
C VAL A 142 11.98 -42.24 37.64
N VAL A 143 12.81 -42.72 36.71
CA VAL A 143 14.27 -42.48 36.71
C VAL A 143 14.75 -41.62 35.52
N LEU A 144 13.90 -41.35 34.53
CA LEU A 144 14.28 -40.56 33.37
C LEU A 144 14.42 -39.05 33.69
N PRO A 145 15.51 -38.39 33.26
CA PRO A 145 15.67 -36.94 33.33
C PRO A 145 14.44 -36.20 32.81
N PRO A 146 14.02 -35.08 33.44
CA PRO A 146 12.80 -34.34 33.05
C PRO A 146 12.74 -33.98 31.57
N ALA A 147 13.87 -33.67 30.94
CA ALA A 147 13.95 -33.37 29.52
C ALA A 147 13.54 -34.56 28.64
N LEU A 148 13.99 -35.78 28.93
CA LEU A 148 13.65 -36.97 28.14
C LEU A 148 12.16 -37.33 28.28
N ARG A 149 11.58 -37.13 29.48
CA ARG A 149 10.14 -37.30 29.68
C ARG A 149 9.32 -36.31 28.84
N ALA A 150 9.76 -35.04 28.77
CA ALA A 150 9.09 -34.03 27.95
C ALA A 150 9.21 -34.32 26.43
N LEU A 151 10.27 -35.02 25.98
CA LEU A 151 10.40 -35.41 24.58
C LEU A 151 9.37 -36.47 24.16
N ALA A 152 8.94 -37.36 25.06
CA ALA A 152 7.86 -38.31 24.76
C ALA A 152 6.55 -37.60 24.36
N GLU A 153 6.31 -36.42 24.93
CA GLU A 153 5.11 -35.60 24.69
C GLU A 153 5.29 -34.61 23.52
N CYS A 154 6.41 -34.64 22.79
CA CYS A 154 6.67 -33.64 21.75
C CYS A 154 5.78 -33.79 20.50
N GLY A 155 5.05 -34.90 20.35
CA GLY A 155 4.10 -35.13 19.25
C GLY A 155 4.75 -35.28 17.87
N LEU A 156 6.07 -35.54 17.81
CA LEU A 156 6.83 -35.67 16.55
C LEU A 156 6.32 -36.83 15.68
N ALA A 157 5.90 -37.94 16.29
CA ALA A 157 5.32 -39.08 15.56
C ALA A 157 3.92 -38.78 14.97
N ASP A 158 3.24 -37.74 15.45
CA ASP A 158 1.88 -37.36 15.07
C ASP A 158 1.84 -36.13 14.16
N GLN A 159 3.00 -35.64 13.72
CA GLN A 159 3.04 -34.60 12.69
C GLN A 159 2.52 -35.15 11.34
N PHE A 160 2.19 -34.25 10.41
CA PHE A 160 1.61 -34.63 9.12
C PHE A 160 2.62 -35.39 8.24
N GLU A 161 3.80 -34.79 8.00
CA GLU A 161 4.87 -35.36 7.17
C GLU A 161 5.80 -36.30 7.96
N LEU A 162 6.39 -37.28 7.28
CA LEU A 162 7.47 -38.08 7.86
C LEU A 162 8.81 -37.33 7.77
N LEU A 163 9.74 -37.66 8.66
CA LEU A 163 11.09 -37.10 8.59
C LEU A 163 11.89 -37.87 7.55
N ARG A 164 12.53 -37.12 6.64
CA ARG A 164 13.38 -37.61 5.58
C ARG A 164 14.80 -37.11 5.79
N ILE A 165 15.75 -38.03 5.75
CA ILE A 165 17.19 -37.78 5.83
C ILE A 165 17.73 -37.72 4.40
N THR A 166 18.49 -36.68 4.09
CA THR A 166 19.15 -36.50 2.80
C THR A 166 20.62 -36.16 3.02
N PRO A 167 21.57 -36.83 2.36
CA PRO A 167 22.97 -36.41 2.43
C PRO A 167 23.15 -35.01 1.86
N GLN A 168 23.99 -34.21 2.50
CA GLN A 168 24.38 -32.87 2.06
C GLN A 168 25.88 -32.83 1.79
N THR A 169 26.25 -32.22 0.67
CA THR A 169 27.65 -32.02 0.32
C THR A 169 28.13 -30.69 0.87
N LEU A 170 29.18 -30.71 1.70
CA LEU A 170 29.86 -29.49 2.14
C LEU A 170 31.09 -29.25 1.28
N SER A 171 31.29 -28.02 0.84
CA SER A 171 32.56 -27.63 0.24
C SER A 171 33.68 -27.64 1.28
N THR A 172 34.93 -27.73 0.82
CA THR A 172 36.12 -27.66 1.68
C THR A 172 36.25 -26.31 2.40
N GLU A 173 35.77 -25.23 1.79
CA GLU A 173 35.76 -23.91 2.42
C GLU A 173 34.71 -23.82 3.54
N GLU A 174 33.50 -24.32 3.32
CA GLU A 174 32.43 -24.35 4.33
C GLU A 174 32.81 -25.23 5.51
N SER A 175 33.38 -26.41 5.25
CA SER A 175 33.83 -27.29 6.33
C SER A 175 34.95 -26.62 7.13
N SER A 176 35.96 -26.04 6.47
CA SER A 176 37.04 -25.30 7.14
C SER A 176 36.51 -24.16 8.02
N LYS A 177 35.54 -23.37 7.52
CA LYS A 177 34.89 -22.29 8.28
C LYS A 177 34.10 -22.80 9.47
N LEU A 178 33.31 -23.86 9.31
CA LEU A 178 32.48 -24.44 10.38
C LEU A 178 33.37 -24.95 11.51
N TRP A 179 34.40 -25.73 11.19
CA TRP A 179 35.33 -26.27 12.18
C TRP A 179 36.14 -25.17 12.89
N SER A 180 36.63 -24.17 12.13
CA SER A 180 37.31 -23.00 12.71
C SER A 180 36.41 -22.20 13.65
N ALA A 181 35.13 -22.02 13.30
CA ALA A 181 34.17 -21.31 14.13
C ALA A 181 33.89 -22.03 15.45
N THR A 182 33.91 -23.36 15.43
CA THR A 182 33.79 -24.19 16.65
C THR A 182 35.10 -24.31 17.45
N GLN A 183 36.20 -23.71 16.99
CA GLN A 183 37.53 -23.84 17.60
C GLN A 183 37.97 -25.31 17.79
N SER A 184 37.49 -26.20 16.94
CA SER A 184 37.81 -27.63 16.99
C SER A 184 38.61 -28.04 15.77
N SER A 185 39.49 -29.02 15.95
CA SER A 185 40.25 -29.62 14.86
C SER A 185 39.31 -30.39 13.92
N LEU A 186 39.51 -30.23 12.60
CA LEU A 186 38.74 -30.94 11.57
C LEU A 186 38.82 -32.46 11.80
N ARG A 187 37.67 -33.13 11.69
CA ARG A 187 37.53 -34.60 11.78
C ARG A 187 36.83 -35.14 10.52
N PRO A 188 36.96 -36.44 10.21
CA PRO A 188 36.16 -37.07 9.17
C PRO A 188 34.66 -36.84 9.43
N THR A 189 33.98 -36.24 8.45
CA THR A 189 32.57 -35.81 8.61
C THR A 189 31.69 -36.07 7.40
N ALA A 190 30.42 -36.32 7.67
CA ALA A 190 29.34 -36.30 6.68
C ALA A 190 28.20 -35.38 7.16
N ALA A 191 27.63 -34.60 6.24
CA ALA A 191 26.51 -33.71 6.53
C ALA A 191 25.19 -34.30 6.03
N TYR A 192 24.12 -34.05 6.78
CA TYR A 192 22.78 -34.53 6.47
C TYR A 192 21.75 -33.44 6.75
N GLN A 193 20.75 -33.35 5.87
CA GLN A 193 19.55 -32.56 6.09
C GLN A 193 18.42 -33.48 6.52
N VAL A 194 17.68 -33.08 7.55
CA VAL A 194 16.42 -33.70 7.98
C VAL A 194 15.26 -32.75 7.68
N SER A 195 14.31 -33.23 6.88
CA SER A 195 13.17 -32.46 6.38
C SER A 195 11.89 -33.32 6.46
N VAL A 196 10.71 -32.84 6.83
CA VAL A 196 10.37 -31.52 7.38
C VAL A 196 9.92 -31.68 8.83
N VAL A 197 10.36 -30.75 9.68
CA VAL A 197 9.90 -30.66 11.08
C VAL A 197 8.83 -29.58 11.18
N LEU A 198 7.63 -29.95 11.64
CA LEU A 198 6.47 -29.05 11.68
C LEU A 198 6.07 -28.71 13.12
N ILE A 199 6.44 -27.51 13.58
CA ILE A 199 6.12 -27.04 14.94
C ILE A 199 4.86 -26.17 14.90
N GLU A 200 3.80 -26.58 15.59
CA GLU A 200 2.54 -25.84 15.63
C GLU A 200 2.15 -25.46 17.05
N ALA A 201 1.53 -24.29 17.19
CA ALA A 201 0.93 -23.88 18.45
C ALA A 201 -0.38 -24.65 18.70
N THR A 202 -0.60 -25.12 19.92
CA THR A 202 -1.81 -25.86 20.32
C THR A 202 -2.99 -24.96 20.72
N ARG A 203 -2.87 -23.64 20.58
CA ARG A 203 -3.96 -22.71 20.92
C ARG A 203 -5.10 -22.83 19.92
N PRO A 204 -6.38 -22.78 20.30
CA PRO A 204 -7.47 -22.88 19.33
C PRO A 204 -7.46 -21.69 18.37
N ALA A 205 -7.60 -21.98 17.07
CA ALA A 205 -7.92 -20.99 16.05
C ALA A 205 -9.44 -20.99 15.85
N LEU A 206 -10.07 -19.81 15.84
CA LEU A 206 -11.52 -19.71 15.63
C LEU A 206 -11.85 -19.72 14.14
N ALA A 207 -12.83 -20.54 13.76
CA ALA A 207 -13.40 -20.48 12.41
C ALA A 207 -14.13 -19.13 12.25
N PRO A 208 -13.83 -18.34 11.21
CA PRO A 208 -14.52 -17.09 10.98
C PRO A 208 -16.00 -17.34 10.69
N LEU A 209 -16.86 -16.40 11.07
CA LEU A 209 -18.28 -16.46 10.71
C LEU A 209 -18.42 -16.38 9.18
N PRO A 210 -19.40 -17.09 8.58
CA PRO A 210 -19.69 -16.96 7.15
C PRO A 210 -19.99 -15.52 6.77
N VAL A 211 -19.45 -15.06 5.65
CA VAL A 211 -19.81 -13.76 5.07
C VAL A 211 -21.24 -13.85 4.55
N LEU A 212 -22.17 -13.12 5.17
CA LEU A 212 -23.59 -13.14 4.78
C LEU A 212 -23.89 -12.24 3.58
N THR A 213 -23.16 -11.12 3.42
CA THR A 213 -23.42 -10.13 2.37
C THR A 213 -22.12 -9.48 1.87
N ARG A 214 -22.01 -9.26 0.57
CA ARG A 214 -20.89 -8.61 -0.15
C ARG A 214 -21.32 -7.25 -0.70
N GLY A 215 -21.80 -6.38 0.18
CA GLY A 215 -22.28 -5.04 -0.15
C GLY A 215 -23.76 -4.85 0.20
N GLU A 216 -24.29 -3.70 -0.20
CA GLU A 216 -25.71 -3.36 0.03
C GLU A 216 -26.63 -4.36 -0.67
N VAL A 217 -27.71 -4.72 0.02
CA VAL A 217 -28.75 -5.58 -0.52
C VAL A 217 -29.82 -4.68 -1.12
N ASP A 218 -30.12 -4.87 -2.39
CA ASP A 218 -31.22 -4.18 -3.05
C ASP A 218 -32.54 -4.61 -2.40
N PRO A 219 -33.31 -3.69 -1.80
CA PRO A 219 -34.53 -4.01 -1.07
C PRO A 219 -35.65 -4.57 -1.98
N LEU A 220 -35.61 -4.32 -3.29
CA LEU A 220 -36.61 -4.81 -4.24
C LEU A 220 -36.29 -6.21 -4.74
N SER A 221 -35.04 -6.45 -5.16
CA SER A 221 -34.63 -7.74 -5.71
C SER A 221 -34.14 -8.74 -4.65
N GLY A 222 -33.82 -8.26 -3.44
CA GLY A 222 -33.22 -9.06 -2.37
C GLY A 222 -31.79 -9.53 -2.69
N ARG A 223 -31.18 -9.03 -3.77
CA ARG A 223 -29.83 -9.42 -4.20
C ARG A 223 -28.80 -8.46 -3.63
N GLU A 224 -27.68 -9.00 -3.16
CA GLU A 224 -26.51 -8.19 -2.83
C GLU A 224 -25.90 -7.58 -4.09
N ARG A 225 -25.40 -6.35 -3.98
CA ARG A 225 -24.65 -5.67 -5.04
C ARG A 225 -23.43 -6.48 -5.51
N GLY A 226 -22.82 -7.23 -4.61
CA GLY A 226 -21.65 -8.05 -4.88
C GLY A 226 -20.38 -7.22 -5.09
N VAL A 227 -19.34 -7.89 -5.60
CA VAL A 227 -18.05 -7.25 -5.92
C VAL A 227 -18.19 -6.53 -7.26
N VAL A 228 -18.05 -5.21 -7.24
CA VAL A 228 -18.03 -4.40 -8.46
C VAL A 228 -16.63 -4.46 -9.07
N VAL A 229 -16.52 -5.02 -10.27
CA VAL A 229 -15.27 -5.04 -11.05
C VAL A 229 -15.38 -3.97 -12.13
N SER A 230 -14.52 -2.95 -12.06
CA SER A 230 -14.36 -1.97 -13.13
C SER A 230 -13.11 -2.32 -13.94
N PRO A 231 -13.22 -2.69 -15.23
CA PRO A 231 -12.06 -3.00 -16.07
C PRO A 231 -11.30 -1.74 -16.55
N SER A 232 -11.68 -0.55 -16.06
CA SER A 232 -11.07 0.72 -16.46
C SER A 232 -9.89 1.09 -15.56
N LEU A 233 -8.89 1.76 -16.15
CA LEU A 233 -7.82 2.42 -15.40
C LEU A 233 -8.29 3.75 -14.78
N ILE A 234 -9.45 4.27 -15.21
CA ILE A 234 -10.02 5.50 -14.66
C ILE A 234 -10.67 5.15 -13.31
N PRO A 235 -10.30 5.86 -12.22
CA PRO A 235 -10.90 5.65 -10.91
C PRO A 235 -12.42 5.72 -11.00
N ALA A 236 -13.11 4.78 -10.35
CA ALA A 236 -14.57 4.69 -10.35
C ALA A 236 -15.23 5.74 -9.42
N LEU A 237 -14.72 6.97 -9.43
CA LEU A 237 -15.25 8.13 -8.71
C LEU A 237 -15.43 9.28 -9.70
N PRO A 238 -16.42 10.17 -9.49
CA PRO A 238 -16.55 11.38 -10.30
C PRO A 238 -15.32 12.27 -10.09
N THR A 239 -14.74 12.74 -11.19
CA THR A 239 -13.53 13.56 -11.17
C THR A 239 -13.66 14.64 -12.23
N LEU A 240 -13.34 15.88 -11.86
CA LEU A 240 -13.16 17.02 -12.74
C LEU A 240 -11.69 17.13 -13.15
N GLU A 241 -11.45 17.28 -14.44
CA GLU A 241 -10.11 17.49 -15.02
C GLU A 241 -9.90 18.94 -15.43
N ALA A 242 -10.95 19.63 -15.90
CA ALA A 242 -10.88 21.02 -16.33
C ALA A 242 -12.20 21.77 -16.15
N ILE A 243 -12.10 23.08 -15.93
CA ILE A 243 -13.21 24.03 -16.04
C ILE A 243 -12.92 24.93 -17.23
N LEU A 244 -13.81 24.94 -18.21
CA LEU A 244 -13.62 25.62 -19.49
C LEU A 244 -14.74 26.67 -19.67
N PRO A 245 -14.44 27.96 -19.48
CA PRO A 245 -15.37 29.03 -19.81
C PRO A 245 -15.74 29.05 -21.31
N SER A 246 -16.91 29.62 -21.64
CA SER A 246 -17.34 29.76 -23.03
C SER A 246 -16.38 30.60 -23.87
N GLY A 247 -16.38 30.37 -25.19
CA GLY A 247 -15.60 31.16 -26.14
C GLY A 247 -14.08 31.05 -25.96
N ALA A 248 -13.58 29.97 -25.35
CA ALA A 248 -12.17 29.76 -25.01
C ALA A 248 -11.57 30.91 -24.16
N GLN A 249 -12.42 31.58 -23.37
CA GLN A 249 -11.99 32.65 -22.49
C GLN A 249 -11.23 32.07 -21.27
N PRO A 250 -10.19 32.74 -20.78
CA PRO A 250 -9.46 32.32 -19.58
C PRO A 250 -10.25 32.56 -18.29
N VAL A 251 -11.36 33.32 -18.36
CA VAL A 251 -12.19 33.73 -17.24
C VAL A 251 -13.66 33.43 -17.53
N ALA A 252 -14.42 33.07 -16.50
CA ALA A 252 -15.87 32.90 -16.57
C ALA A 252 -16.59 34.25 -16.46
N ARG A 253 -17.79 34.33 -17.05
CA ARG A 253 -18.69 35.48 -16.94
C ARG A 253 -20.09 35.02 -16.56
N LEU A 254 -20.84 35.90 -15.90
CA LEU A 254 -22.25 35.67 -15.63
C LEU A 254 -23.05 35.52 -16.92
N GLY A 255 -24.07 34.67 -16.92
CA GLY A 255 -24.91 34.38 -18.08
C GLY A 255 -24.25 33.57 -19.19
N GLN A 256 -22.98 33.17 -19.02
CA GLN A 256 -22.25 32.35 -19.99
C GLN A 256 -22.08 30.91 -19.48
N SER A 257 -22.10 29.95 -20.41
CA SER A 257 -21.91 28.53 -20.08
C SER A 257 -20.45 28.25 -19.70
N ILE A 258 -20.27 27.44 -18.66
CA ILE A 258 -18.98 26.97 -18.15
C ILE A 258 -19.01 25.44 -18.23
N VAL A 259 -18.12 24.86 -19.02
CA VAL A 259 -18.05 23.40 -19.20
C VAL A 259 -17.09 22.80 -18.18
N LEU A 260 -17.59 21.92 -17.33
CA LEU A 260 -16.84 21.10 -16.40
C LEU A 260 -16.53 19.76 -17.08
N ARG A 261 -15.28 19.53 -17.47
CA ARG A 261 -14.84 18.30 -18.14
C ARG A 261 -14.25 17.33 -17.14
N GLY A 262 -14.50 16.03 -17.32
CA GLY A 262 -13.85 14.98 -16.55
C GLY A 262 -14.45 13.60 -16.80
N HIS A 263 -14.64 12.82 -15.73
CA HIS A 263 -15.10 11.43 -15.82
C HIS A 263 -16.17 11.10 -14.78
N HIS A 264 -17.01 10.11 -15.10
CA HIS A 264 -18.11 9.65 -14.26
C HIS A 264 -19.06 10.77 -13.81
N LEU A 265 -19.27 11.76 -14.68
CA LEU A 265 -20.16 12.91 -14.45
C LEU A 265 -21.59 12.67 -14.95
N ASN A 266 -21.94 11.41 -15.20
CA ASN A 266 -23.26 10.96 -15.63
C ASN A 266 -24.07 10.43 -14.45
N GLY A 267 -25.39 10.56 -14.53
CA GLY A 267 -26.30 10.14 -13.47
C GLY A 267 -27.53 11.02 -13.35
N SER A 268 -28.15 11.01 -12.17
CA SER A 268 -29.26 11.88 -11.76
C SER A 268 -28.78 12.92 -10.73
N ASP A 269 -29.62 13.92 -10.46
CA ASP A 269 -29.36 15.00 -9.49
C ASP A 269 -27.99 15.66 -9.67
N ARG A 270 -27.69 16.04 -10.93
CA ARG A 270 -26.44 16.65 -11.34
C ARG A 270 -26.41 18.12 -10.91
N GLU A 271 -25.57 18.41 -9.94
CA GLU A 271 -25.39 19.73 -9.33
C GLU A 271 -23.91 20.12 -9.35
N VAL A 272 -23.63 21.43 -9.32
CA VAL A 272 -22.30 21.98 -9.10
C VAL A 272 -22.35 22.87 -7.88
N ARG A 273 -21.50 22.56 -6.91
CA ARG A 273 -21.28 23.43 -5.76
C ARG A 273 -20.17 24.41 -6.09
N ILE A 274 -20.45 25.68 -5.87
CA ILE A 274 -19.55 26.80 -6.13
C ILE A 274 -19.25 27.48 -4.79
N GLY A 275 -17.96 27.71 -4.53
CA GLY A 275 -17.50 28.35 -3.31
C GLY A 275 -16.60 29.55 -3.59
N ASN A 276 -16.75 30.63 -2.82
CA ASN A 276 -15.75 31.70 -2.73
C ASN A 276 -15.40 31.92 -1.25
N PRO A 277 -14.26 31.40 -0.76
CA PRO A 277 -13.89 31.49 0.64
C PRO A 277 -13.70 32.92 1.16
N ARG A 278 -13.33 33.87 0.31
CA ARG A 278 -13.08 35.27 0.72
C ARG A 278 -14.37 35.99 1.09
N TYR A 279 -15.46 35.66 0.42
CA TYR A 279 -16.77 36.28 0.61
C TYR A 279 -17.81 35.31 1.17
N GLU A 280 -17.36 34.16 1.69
CA GLU A 280 -18.18 33.10 2.28
C GLU A 280 -19.34 32.64 1.39
N VAL A 281 -19.17 32.72 0.07
CA VAL A 281 -20.18 32.25 -0.90
C VAL A 281 -20.14 30.73 -0.92
N SER A 282 -21.29 30.07 -0.74
CA SER A 282 -21.43 28.62 -0.91
C SER A 282 -22.78 28.32 -1.56
N GLU A 283 -22.75 28.18 -2.87
CA GLU A 283 -23.95 28.06 -3.70
C GLU A 283 -23.99 26.71 -4.41
N VAL A 284 -25.20 26.22 -4.67
CA VAL A 284 -25.42 24.99 -5.44
C VAL A 284 -26.27 25.34 -6.65
N LEU A 285 -25.74 25.06 -7.83
CA LEU A 285 -26.43 25.29 -9.10
C LEU A 285 -26.67 23.96 -9.81
N VAL A 286 -27.83 23.82 -10.44
CA VAL A 286 -28.15 22.65 -11.25
C VAL A 286 -27.26 22.65 -12.50
N ALA A 287 -26.71 21.50 -12.83
CA ALA A 287 -25.89 21.34 -14.02
C ALA A 287 -26.71 20.82 -15.21
N SER A 288 -26.41 21.30 -16.40
CA SER A 288 -26.98 20.86 -17.67
C SER A 288 -25.98 20.09 -18.53
N GLY A 289 -26.28 19.93 -19.82
CA GLY A 289 -25.41 19.26 -20.79
C GLY A 289 -25.66 17.76 -20.91
N ALA A 290 -25.00 17.14 -21.89
CA ALA A 290 -25.18 15.72 -22.23
C ALA A 290 -24.84 14.80 -21.04
N ASN A 291 -25.67 13.77 -20.82
CA ASN A 291 -25.50 12.82 -19.72
C ASN A 291 -24.59 11.64 -20.12
N LEU A 292 -23.42 11.95 -20.69
CA LEU A 292 -22.46 10.96 -21.24
C LEU A 292 -21.31 10.64 -20.27
N GLY A 293 -21.13 11.45 -19.23
CA GLY A 293 -20.14 11.21 -18.16
C GLY A 293 -18.80 11.90 -18.35
N GLU A 294 -18.61 12.53 -19.51
CA GLU A 294 -17.38 13.27 -19.86
C GLU A 294 -17.43 14.75 -19.49
N SER A 295 -18.64 15.31 -19.34
CA SER A 295 -18.81 16.72 -19.03
C SER A 295 -20.11 17.05 -18.29
N MET A 296 -20.13 18.22 -17.67
CA MET A 296 -21.30 18.92 -17.13
C MET A 296 -21.25 20.37 -17.59
N GLU A 297 -22.39 20.99 -17.81
CA GLU A 297 -22.47 22.42 -18.11
C GLU A 297 -23.03 23.17 -16.91
N LEU A 298 -22.39 24.27 -16.57
CA LEU A 298 -22.77 25.17 -15.50
C LEU A 298 -23.12 26.53 -16.08
N LEU A 299 -24.24 27.10 -15.66
CA LEU A 299 -24.63 28.45 -15.99
C LEU A 299 -24.90 29.21 -14.69
N ILE A 300 -24.16 30.30 -14.45
CA ILE A 300 -24.46 31.23 -13.35
C ILE A 300 -25.38 32.32 -13.93
N PRO A 301 -26.67 32.38 -13.55
CA PRO A 301 -27.60 33.34 -14.14
C PRO A 301 -27.25 34.79 -13.76
N VAL A 302 -27.38 35.72 -14.71
CA VAL A 302 -27.17 37.16 -14.46
C VAL A 302 -28.12 37.69 -13.38
N ALA A 303 -29.31 37.12 -13.23
CA ALA A 303 -30.27 37.47 -12.18
C ALA A 303 -29.78 37.18 -10.75
N ARG A 304 -28.67 36.42 -10.60
CA ARG A 304 -28.03 36.14 -9.31
C ARG A 304 -26.70 36.89 -9.14
N ALA A 305 -26.44 37.94 -9.93
CA ALA A 305 -25.17 38.68 -9.89
C ALA A 305 -24.78 39.11 -8.48
N ASP A 306 -25.74 39.54 -7.66
CA ASP A 306 -25.55 40.00 -6.29
C ASP A 306 -24.92 38.93 -5.38
N ASP A 307 -25.16 37.64 -5.66
CA ASP A 307 -24.63 36.51 -4.89
C ASP A 307 -23.16 36.22 -5.22
N PHE A 308 -22.71 36.58 -6.42
CA PHE A 308 -21.43 36.15 -7.00
C PHE A 308 -20.52 37.35 -7.32
N PRO A 309 -19.77 37.90 -6.36
CA PRO A 309 -18.79 38.97 -6.63
C PRO A 309 -17.64 38.47 -7.53
N VAL A 310 -16.94 39.39 -8.20
CA VAL A 310 -15.73 39.05 -8.95
C VAL A 310 -14.70 38.37 -8.06
N GLY A 311 -14.05 37.31 -8.55
CA GLY A 311 -12.97 36.67 -7.81
C GLY A 311 -12.67 35.24 -8.24
N VAL A 312 -11.90 34.55 -7.40
CA VAL A 312 -11.54 33.14 -7.58
C VAL A 312 -12.55 32.27 -6.86
N TYR A 313 -13.12 31.31 -7.58
CA TYR A 313 -14.11 30.36 -7.11
C TYR A 313 -13.57 28.94 -7.17
N GLU A 314 -13.97 28.11 -6.20
CA GLU A 314 -13.85 26.65 -6.27
C GLU A 314 -15.17 26.04 -6.78
N ALA A 315 -15.09 25.02 -7.62
CA ALA A 315 -16.23 24.24 -8.06
C ALA A 315 -15.99 22.74 -7.89
N ASN A 316 -17.01 22.02 -7.44
CA ASN A 316 -17.09 20.57 -7.49
C ASN A 316 -18.45 20.10 -7.97
N ALA A 317 -18.47 18.98 -8.68
CA ALA A 317 -19.68 18.31 -9.09
C ALA A 317 -20.24 17.44 -7.94
N ARG A 318 -21.56 17.40 -7.83
CA ARG A 318 -22.31 16.49 -6.96
C ARG A 318 -23.37 15.79 -7.82
N LEU A 319 -23.43 14.46 -7.78
CA LEU A 319 -24.39 13.68 -8.56
C LEU A 319 -24.64 12.28 -7.98
N ILE A 320 -25.76 11.68 -8.32
CA ILE A 320 -26.05 10.27 -8.06
C ILE A 320 -25.72 9.47 -9.32
N ARG A 321 -24.73 8.59 -9.25
CA ARG A 321 -24.29 7.80 -10.40
C ARG A 321 -25.27 6.68 -10.75
N PRO A 322 -25.26 6.19 -12.00
CA PRO A 322 -26.10 5.05 -12.39
C PRO A 322 -25.86 3.83 -11.50
N GLY A 323 -26.94 3.26 -10.96
CA GLY A 323 -26.87 2.09 -10.08
C GLY A 323 -26.41 2.40 -8.65
N GLU A 324 -26.29 3.67 -8.27
CA GLU A 324 -26.07 4.12 -6.89
C GLU A 324 -27.31 4.85 -6.36
N SER A 325 -27.51 4.85 -5.05
CA SER A 325 -28.59 5.57 -4.35
C SER A 325 -28.09 6.80 -3.59
N LEU A 326 -26.78 6.88 -3.34
CA LEU A 326 -26.14 7.95 -2.59
C LEU A 326 -25.44 8.91 -3.53
N ALA A 327 -25.54 10.20 -3.23
CA ALA A 327 -24.81 11.24 -3.96
C ALA A 327 -23.29 11.11 -3.73
N ARG A 328 -22.53 11.37 -4.79
CA ARG A 328 -21.07 11.43 -4.81
C ARG A 328 -20.64 12.86 -5.12
N GLU A 329 -19.51 13.25 -4.55
CA GLU A 329 -18.85 14.52 -4.85
C GLU A 329 -17.54 14.27 -5.59
N SER A 330 -17.20 15.14 -6.52
CA SER A 330 -15.90 15.13 -7.20
C SER A 330 -14.81 15.85 -6.39
N ASN A 331 -13.58 15.78 -6.89
CA ASN A 331 -12.55 16.77 -6.52
C ASN A 331 -13.00 18.20 -6.87
N ARG A 332 -12.28 19.18 -6.32
CA ARG A 332 -12.50 20.62 -6.55
C ARG A 332 -11.50 21.16 -7.54
N LEU A 333 -11.95 22.02 -8.44
CA LEU A 333 -11.09 22.83 -9.32
C LEU A 333 -11.43 24.31 -9.15
N ALA A 334 -10.44 25.17 -9.39
CA ALA A 334 -10.62 26.61 -9.30
C ALA A 334 -10.90 27.23 -10.68
N PHE A 335 -11.68 28.31 -10.71
CA PHE A 335 -11.88 29.18 -11.86
C PHE A 335 -12.05 30.63 -11.39
N THR A 336 -11.91 31.58 -12.29
CA THR A 336 -12.10 33.02 -12.01
C THR A 336 -13.39 33.50 -12.64
N LEU A 337 -14.18 34.26 -11.89
CA LEU A 337 -15.33 35.01 -12.41
C LEU A 337 -14.88 36.45 -12.65
N ALA A 338 -14.95 36.91 -13.89
CA ALA A 338 -14.55 38.26 -14.30
C ALA A 338 -15.74 39.23 -14.32
N PRO A 339 -15.49 40.55 -14.17
CA PRO A 339 -16.51 41.55 -14.44
C PRO A 339 -16.82 41.63 -15.93
N ASP A 340 -18.05 41.98 -16.26
CA ASP A 340 -18.52 42.26 -17.61
C ASP A 340 -18.99 43.72 -17.67
N ILE A 341 -18.41 44.52 -18.57
CA ILE A 341 -18.79 45.92 -18.76
C ILE A 341 -20.01 45.97 -19.68
N THR A 342 -21.06 46.67 -19.24
CA THR A 342 -22.38 46.64 -19.88
C THR A 342 -22.70 47.88 -20.71
N ASN A 343 -22.01 48.99 -20.47
CA ASN A 343 -22.25 50.28 -21.12
C ASN A 343 -21.22 50.67 -22.20
N LEU A 344 -20.47 49.69 -22.75
CA LEU A 344 -19.52 49.90 -23.84
C LEU A 344 -20.04 49.33 -25.18
N PRO A 345 -19.70 49.95 -26.34
CA PRO A 345 -18.81 51.10 -26.50
C PRO A 345 -19.45 52.43 -26.09
N GLN A 346 -18.63 53.41 -25.70
CA GLN A 346 -19.10 54.73 -25.24
C GLN A 346 -18.23 55.88 -25.78
N ASN A 347 -18.80 57.09 -25.88
CA ASN A 347 -18.09 58.30 -26.31
C ASN A 347 -18.06 59.31 -25.17
N VAL A 348 -16.88 59.87 -24.89
CA VAL A 348 -16.66 60.82 -23.79
C VAL A 348 -15.87 62.03 -24.30
N ALA A 349 -16.35 63.24 -24.01
CA ALA A 349 -15.67 64.47 -24.37
C ALA A 349 -14.67 64.89 -23.29
N ARG A 350 -13.56 65.49 -23.71
CA ARG A 350 -12.60 66.11 -22.78
C ARG A 350 -13.15 67.42 -22.22
N ASP A 351 -12.78 67.74 -20.99
CA ASP A 351 -13.00 69.05 -20.40
C ASP A 351 -11.96 70.09 -20.87
N GLY A 352 -12.06 71.32 -20.35
CA GLY A 352 -11.17 72.43 -20.70
C GLY A 352 -9.72 72.25 -20.23
N ASP A 353 -9.47 71.37 -19.26
CA ASP A 353 -8.14 71.02 -18.76
C ASP A 353 -7.54 69.81 -19.49
N GLY A 354 -8.36 69.17 -20.34
CA GLY A 354 -7.98 68.04 -21.18
C GLY A 354 -8.22 66.68 -20.52
N ASP A 355 -8.99 66.63 -19.44
CA ASP A 355 -9.33 65.42 -18.71
C ASP A 355 -10.66 64.83 -19.21
N ALA A 356 -10.86 63.53 -19.06
CA ALA A 356 -12.11 62.87 -19.43
C ALA A 356 -12.66 62.07 -18.24
N LEU A 357 -13.88 62.39 -17.81
CA LEU A 357 -14.59 61.64 -16.77
C LEU A 357 -15.45 60.56 -17.44
N VAL A 358 -15.15 59.30 -17.14
CA VAL A 358 -15.78 58.12 -17.75
C VAL A 358 -16.52 57.33 -16.68
N THR A 359 -17.81 57.08 -16.89
CA THR A 359 -18.61 56.19 -16.03
C THR A 359 -18.66 54.80 -16.65
N ILE A 360 -18.29 53.78 -15.88
CA ILE A 360 -18.31 52.38 -16.30
C ILE A 360 -19.37 51.64 -15.49
N GLU A 361 -20.34 51.04 -16.19
CA GLU A 361 -21.36 50.17 -15.61
C GLU A 361 -20.95 48.72 -15.85
N PHE A 362 -20.93 47.89 -14.81
CA PHE A 362 -20.47 46.51 -14.88
C PHE A 362 -21.25 45.58 -13.97
N THR A 363 -21.18 44.28 -14.27
CA THR A 363 -21.75 43.21 -13.45
C THR A 363 -20.71 42.13 -13.22
N PRO A 364 -20.62 41.51 -12.03
CA PRO A 364 -21.39 41.75 -10.79
C PRO A 364 -20.94 43.02 -10.02
N GLU A 365 -21.75 43.44 -9.03
CA GLU A 365 -21.45 44.57 -8.15
C GLU A 365 -20.10 44.42 -7.43
N LEU A 366 -19.37 45.54 -7.33
CA LEU A 366 -18.14 45.65 -6.56
C LEU A 366 -18.45 45.68 -5.06
N ARG A 367 -18.00 44.66 -4.31
CA ARG A 367 -18.17 44.57 -2.85
C ARG A 367 -17.12 45.35 -2.07
N ALA A 368 -17.44 45.64 -0.82
CA ALA A 368 -16.51 46.27 0.12
C ALA A 368 -15.21 45.44 0.26
N GLY A 369 -14.06 46.10 0.11
CA GLY A 369 -12.75 45.48 0.16
C GLY A 369 -12.20 44.98 -1.18
N GLN A 370 -12.97 45.08 -2.26
CA GLN A 370 -12.47 44.86 -3.63
C GLN A 370 -11.75 46.10 -4.17
N ARG A 371 -10.69 45.87 -4.95
CA ARG A 371 -9.96 46.92 -5.66
C ARG A 371 -10.30 46.87 -7.13
N ALA A 372 -10.87 47.95 -7.65
CA ALA A 372 -11.12 48.12 -9.07
C ALA A 372 -10.06 49.04 -9.71
N THR A 373 -9.66 48.74 -10.93
CA THR A 373 -8.88 49.64 -11.77
C THR A 373 -9.33 49.53 -13.22
N LEU A 374 -9.44 50.67 -13.91
CA LEU A 374 -9.73 50.70 -15.34
C LEU A 374 -8.42 50.73 -16.12
N LEU A 375 -8.28 49.88 -17.13
CA LEU A 375 -7.17 49.96 -18.07
C LEU A 375 -7.70 50.45 -19.41
N VAL A 376 -7.24 51.62 -19.82
CA VAL A 376 -7.58 52.29 -21.08
C VAL A 376 -6.34 52.27 -21.96
N GLY A 377 -6.35 51.42 -22.99
CA GLY A 377 -5.15 51.13 -23.78
C GLY A 377 -4.00 50.61 -22.91
N GLN A 378 -2.95 51.40 -22.75
CA GLN A 378 -1.78 51.07 -21.92
C GLN A 378 -1.80 51.72 -20.52
N ARG A 379 -2.80 52.57 -20.24
CA ARG A 379 -2.86 53.35 -19.01
C ARG A 379 -3.77 52.70 -17.99
N GLU A 380 -3.31 52.65 -16.74
CA GLU A 380 -4.08 52.21 -15.59
C GLU A 380 -4.63 53.44 -14.84
N VAL A 381 -5.94 53.47 -14.61
CA VAL A 381 -6.68 54.60 -14.04
C VAL A 381 -7.48 54.11 -12.82
N PRO A 382 -7.21 54.66 -11.61
CA PRO A 382 -7.97 54.31 -10.42
C PRO A 382 -9.38 54.94 -10.45
N PRO A 383 -10.37 54.30 -9.81
CA PRO A 383 -11.70 54.88 -9.67
C PRO A 383 -11.66 56.10 -8.76
N GLN A 384 -12.60 57.02 -8.99
CA GLN A 384 -12.96 58.08 -8.06
C GLN A 384 -13.54 57.49 -6.76
N SER A 385 -13.74 58.32 -5.74
CA SER A 385 -14.32 57.85 -4.48
C SER A 385 -15.72 57.28 -4.70
N PHE A 386 -15.94 56.04 -4.27
CA PHE A 386 -17.21 55.33 -4.39
C PHE A 386 -17.62 54.72 -3.03
N ALA A 387 -18.91 54.38 -2.90
CA ALA A 387 -19.43 53.60 -1.79
C ALA A 387 -19.82 52.21 -2.29
N ALA A 388 -19.33 51.15 -1.65
CA ALA A 388 -19.70 49.77 -1.97
C ALA A 388 -20.93 49.32 -1.16
N PRO A 389 -21.78 48.42 -1.69
CA PRO A 389 -21.70 47.82 -3.02
C PRO A 389 -22.11 48.79 -4.13
N THR A 390 -21.49 48.67 -5.32
CA THR A 390 -21.82 49.47 -6.51
C THR A 390 -21.56 48.68 -7.79
N ASP A 391 -22.42 48.85 -8.78
CA ASP A 391 -22.29 48.37 -10.17
C ASP A 391 -21.73 49.45 -11.12
N THR A 392 -21.50 50.66 -10.59
CA THR A 392 -21.03 51.81 -11.34
C THR A 392 -19.80 52.45 -10.70
N LEU A 393 -18.83 52.83 -11.53
CA LEU A 393 -17.62 53.52 -11.10
C LEU A 393 -17.25 54.64 -12.08
N ASP A 394 -16.86 55.78 -11.52
CA ASP A 394 -16.35 56.91 -12.29
C ASP A 394 -14.81 56.90 -12.30
N PHE A 395 -14.23 57.16 -13.47
CA PHE A 395 -12.78 57.20 -13.68
C PHE A 395 -12.41 58.54 -14.32
N LEU A 396 -11.49 59.28 -13.69
CA LEU A 396 -10.93 60.51 -14.25
C LEU A 396 -9.64 60.19 -15.00
N ILE A 397 -9.65 60.34 -16.32
CA ILE A 397 -8.48 60.15 -17.17
C ILE A 397 -7.82 61.51 -17.36
N GLU A 398 -6.82 61.83 -16.54
CA GLU A 398 -6.09 63.11 -16.63
C GLU A 398 -5.33 63.21 -17.96
N GLN A 399 -5.39 64.30 -18.72
CA GLN A 399 -4.72 64.41 -20.03
C GLN A 399 -5.10 63.24 -20.98
N ALA A 400 -6.40 63.02 -21.17
CA ALA A 400 -6.90 61.92 -21.98
C ALA A 400 -6.51 62.06 -23.46
N GLU A 401 -5.92 61.02 -24.05
CA GLU A 401 -5.58 61.00 -25.47
C GLU A 401 -6.85 60.86 -26.33
N VAL A 402 -7.02 61.74 -27.32
CA VAL A 402 -8.14 61.69 -28.27
C VAL A 402 -8.00 60.47 -29.17
N GLY A 403 -9.07 59.71 -29.34
CA GLY A 403 -9.09 58.50 -30.16
C GLY A 403 -9.93 57.36 -29.58
N GLU A 404 -9.92 56.21 -30.26
CA GLU A 404 -10.56 54.99 -29.80
C GLU A 404 -9.59 54.15 -28.98
N HIS A 405 -9.97 53.85 -27.74
CA HIS A 405 -9.17 53.05 -26.81
C HIS A 405 -9.92 51.79 -26.41
N LEU A 406 -9.21 50.66 -26.35
CA LEU A 406 -9.75 49.43 -25.77
C LEU A 406 -9.76 49.54 -24.24
N VAL A 407 -10.86 49.13 -23.64
CA VAL A 407 -11.07 49.22 -22.19
C VAL A 407 -11.19 47.84 -21.58
N ARG A 408 -10.53 47.63 -20.44
CA ARG A 408 -10.78 46.50 -19.54
C ARG A 408 -10.92 46.96 -18.11
N LEU A 409 -11.82 46.32 -17.38
CA LEU A 409 -11.98 46.52 -15.95
C LEU A 409 -11.27 45.39 -15.22
N ARG A 410 -10.39 45.75 -14.28
CA ARG A 410 -9.70 44.82 -13.38
C ARG A 410 -10.31 44.95 -12.00
N ILE A 411 -10.86 43.86 -11.46
CA ILE A 411 -11.31 43.81 -10.06
C ILE A 411 -10.55 42.70 -9.34
N ASP A 412 -9.86 43.05 -8.25
CA ASP A 412 -9.05 42.14 -7.44
C ASP A 412 -8.04 41.30 -8.26
N GLY A 413 -7.52 41.87 -9.35
CA GLY A 413 -6.57 41.21 -10.25
C GLY A 413 -7.19 40.34 -11.34
N VAL A 414 -8.52 40.25 -11.41
CA VAL A 414 -9.25 39.56 -12.50
C VAL A 414 -9.64 40.58 -13.57
N ASP A 415 -9.17 40.38 -14.80
CA ASP A 415 -9.44 41.25 -15.95
C ASP A 415 -10.74 40.83 -16.67
N SER A 416 -11.55 41.81 -17.06
CA SER A 416 -12.62 41.60 -18.04
C SER A 416 -12.03 41.17 -19.40
N PRO A 417 -12.65 40.21 -20.11
CA PRO A 417 -12.13 39.76 -21.40
C PRO A 417 -12.20 40.86 -22.46
N ILE A 418 -11.17 40.96 -23.30
CA ILE A 418 -11.09 41.96 -24.40
C ILE A 418 -10.84 41.32 -25.77
N VAL A 419 -10.40 40.07 -25.81
CA VAL A 419 -10.14 39.33 -27.05
C VAL A 419 -11.24 38.31 -27.24
N ASP A 420 -11.82 38.27 -28.42
CA ASP A 420 -12.65 37.17 -28.89
C ASP A 420 -11.75 36.05 -29.43
N HIS A 421 -11.61 34.99 -28.63
CA HIS A 421 -10.87 33.78 -29.00
C HIS A 421 -11.71 32.80 -29.84
N ALA A 422 -12.99 33.07 -30.09
CA ALA A 422 -13.85 32.23 -30.92
C ALA A 422 -13.62 32.46 -32.42
N THR A 423 -13.03 33.59 -32.82
CA THR A 423 -12.70 33.89 -34.22
C THR A 423 -11.27 33.49 -34.58
N THR A 424 -11.04 33.07 -35.82
CA THR A 424 -9.68 32.80 -36.35
C THR A 424 -9.39 33.71 -37.55
N PRO A 425 -8.45 34.67 -37.45
CA PRO A 425 -7.65 35.01 -36.27
C PRO A 425 -8.47 35.65 -35.13
N PRO A 426 -7.98 35.63 -33.88
CA PRO A 426 -8.63 36.30 -32.75
C PRO A 426 -8.83 37.79 -33.02
N THR A 427 -9.98 38.33 -32.61
CA THR A 427 -10.33 39.75 -32.80
C THR A 427 -10.61 40.41 -31.45
N PHE A 428 -10.65 41.74 -31.38
CA PHE A 428 -11.02 42.43 -30.13
C PHE A 428 -12.54 42.53 -29.99
N LEU A 429 -13.03 42.31 -28.77
CA LEU A 429 -14.41 42.62 -28.40
C LEU A 429 -14.67 44.12 -28.56
N ASN A 430 -15.92 44.50 -28.83
CA ASN A 430 -16.32 45.89 -29.05
C ASN A 430 -16.44 46.69 -27.73
N LEU A 431 -15.38 46.68 -26.92
CA LEU A 431 -15.27 47.37 -25.63
C LEU A 431 -14.42 48.63 -25.81
N ARG A 432 -14.90 49.55 -26.66
CA ARG A 432 -14.16 50.76 -27.04
C ARG A 432 -14.70 52.00 -26.34
N LEU A 433 -13.78 52.82 -25.84
CA LEU A 433 -14.03 54.17 -25.37
C LEU A 433 -13.46 55.15 -26.40
N THR A 434 -14.33 55.96 -26.99
CA THR A 434 -13.92 57.03 -27.91
C THR A 434 -13.82 58.33 -27.12
N ILE A 435 -12.63 58.91 -27.08
CA ILE A 435 -12.39 60.19 -26.41
C ILE A 435 -12.31 61.28 -27.50
N THR A 436 -13.15 62.31 -27.39
CA THR A 436 -13.24 63.42 -28.37
C THR A 436 -12.82 64.75 -27.79
#